data_AF-A0A2M7D7A1-F1
#
_entry.id   AF-A0A2M7D7A1-F1
#
_cell.length_a   1.000
_cell.length_b   1.000
_cell.length_c   1.000
_cell.angle_alpha   90.00
_cell.angle_beta   90.00
_cell.angle_gamma   90.00
#
_symmetry.space_group_name_H-M   'P 1'
#
loop_
_entity.id
_entity.type
_entity.pdbx_description
1 polymer ?
#
loop_
_entity_poly.entity_id
_entity_poly.type
_entity_poly.pdbx_seq_one_letter_code
_entity_poly.pdbx_strand_id
1 'polypeptide(L)'
;MSTFYLNKTDDRGRGGGGGMTMVEMVVVFGVIGILALATIPAFRVFQPNLELSSAARDLATDLRYAQQLAVTEQVEHGIYFSTTTNEYQIIRFGAIEEILETKELPDKVSFQEVLGFTGYRVKFNPYGAAQESGNIALINTKNSTTTVEVRPSGFVKIIK
;
A
#
# COMPACT_ATOMS: atom_id res chain seq x y z
N MET A 1 -34.59 30.63 76.47
CA MET A 1 -34.85 29.20 76.20
C MET A 1 -35.00 29.04 74.71
N SER A 2 -34.03 28.35 74.08
CA SER A 2 -34.15 27.57 72.83
C SER A 2 -34.61 28.30 71.54
N THR A 3 -34.13 28.12 70.30
CA THR A 3 -33.06 27.35 69.63
C THR A 3 -33.31 27.61 68.13
N PHE A 4 -32.24 27.80 67.35
CA PHE A 4 -32.06 27.41 65.93
C PHE A 4 -32.68 28.22 64.77
N TYR A 5 -31.76 28.96 64.12
CA TYR A 5 -31.28 28.82 62.73
C TYR A 5 -31.86 27.75 61.81
N LEU A 6 -31.92 28.08 60.51
CA LEU A 6 -31.43 27.34 59.32
C LEU A 6 -32.05 28.02 58.07
N ASN A 7 -31.46 28.11 56.90
CA ASN A 7 -30.10 27.91 56.41
C ASN A 7 -30.15 28.43 54.97
N LYS A 8 -29.29 29.38 54.61
CA LYS A 8 -29.13 29.83 53.23
C LYS A 8 -28.16 28.85 52.56
N THR A 9 -28.66 27.89 51.78
CA THR A 9 -27.80 27.12 50.88
C THR A 9 -27.58 27.93 49.62
N ASP A 10 -26.54 28.78 49.66
CA ASP A 10 -25.94 29.38 48.47
C ASP A 10 -25.08 28.29 47.79
N ASP A 11 -25.71 27.56 46.87
CA ASP A 11 -25.06 26.60 45.99
C ASP A 11 -24.24 27.36 44.95
N ARG A 12 -23.01 27.74 45.33
CA ARG A 12 -22.01 28.16 44.36
C ARG A 12 -21.22 26.94 43.94
N GLY A 13 -21.69 26.32 42.86
CA GLY A 13 -20.85 25.51 41.99
C GLY A 13 -19.61 26.31 41.61
N ARG A 14 -18.51 26.08 42.32
CA ARG A 14 -17.19 26.56 41.92
C ARG A 14 -16.78 25.72 40.72
N GLY A 15 -16.96 26.30 39.53
CA GLY A 15 -16.18 25.94 38.37
C GLY A 15 -14.70 26.08 38.72
N GLY A 16 -14.06 24.96 39.04
CA GLY A 16 -12.62 24.86 39.26
C GLY A 16 -11.90 24.97 37.93
N GLY A 17 -11.81 26.19 37.39
CA GLY A 17 -10.91 26.51 36.30
C GLY A 17 -9.47 26.51 36.80
N GLY A 18 -8.86 25.32 36.88
CA GLY A 18 -7.43 25.17 37.14
C GLY A 18 -6.64 25.46 35.88
N GLY A 19 -5.86 26.55 35.89
CA GLY A 19 -4.90 26.84 34.83
C GLY A 19 -3.65 25.95 34.97
N MET A 20 -3.15 25.46 33.84
CA MET A 20 -1.93 24.63 33.76
C MET A 20 -0.71 25.43 34.24
N THR A 21 0.16 24.79 35.02
CA THR A 21 1.33 25.48 35.60
C THR A 21 2.48 25.60 34.60
N MET A 22 3.37 26.59 34.77
CA MET A 22 4.58 26.75 33.93
C MET A 22 5.46 25.50 33.94
N VAL A 23 5.60 24.86 35.11
CA VAL A 23 6.38 23.62 35.27
C VAL A 23 5.75 22.47 34.49
N GLU A 24 4.43 22.38 34.50
CA GLU A 24 3.68 21.35 33.78
C GLU A 24 3.88 21.46 32.26
N MET A 25 3.94 22.68 31.72
CA MET A 25 4.30 22.90 30.30
C MET A 25 5.72 22.42 29.97
N VAL A 26 6.70 22.66 30.85
CA VAL A 26 8.08 22.20 30.66
C VAL A 26 8.15 20.67 30.66
N VAL A 27 7.40 20.01 31.56
CA VAL A 27 7.32 18.55 31.62
C VAL A 27 6.65 18.00 30.35
N VAL A 28 5.54 18.59 29.90
CA VAL A 28 4.84 18.18 28.67
C VAL A 28 5.75 18.31 27.44
N PHE A 29 6.44 19.44 27.27
CA PHE A 29 7.41 19.58 26.16
C PHE A 29 8.58 18.62 26.28
N GLY A 30 9.05 18.31 27.50
CA GLY A 30 10.05 17.27 27.72
C GLY A 30 9.58 15.89 27.25
N VAL A 31 8.36 15.51 27.58
CA VAL A 31 7.75 14.24 27.14
C VAL A 31 7.54 14.23 25.62
N ILE A 32 7.00 15.30 25.04
CA ILE A 32 6.81 15.42 23.58
C ILE A 32 8.16 15.32 22.85
N GLY A 33 9.21 15.98 23.35
CA GLY A 33 10.55 15.92 22.77
C GLY A 33 11.12 14.50 22.76
N ILE A 34 10.99 13.77 23.87
CA ILE A 34 11.44 12.36 23.96
C ILE A 34 10.63 11.48 22.99
N LEU A 35 9.32 11.64 22.94
CA LEU A 35 8.46 10.88 22.03
C LEU A 35 8.75 11.18 20.56
N ALA A 36 8.98 12.45 20.20
CA ALA A 36 9.31 12.86 18.84
C ALA A 36 10.62 12.22 18.35
N LEU A 37 11.64 12.16 19.21
CA LEU A 37 12.93 11.51 18.90
C LEU A 37 12.79 10.00 18.71
N ALA A 38 11.93 9.34 19.50
CA ALA A 38 11.70 7.90 19.41
C ALA A 38 10.87 7.48 18.18
N THR A 39 10.04 8.38 17.64
CA THR A 39 9.05 8.06 16.60
C THR A 39 9.67 7.96 15.19
N ILE A 40 10.69 8.77 14.88
CA ILE A 40 11.33 8.80 13.55
C ILE A 40 11.87 7.43 13.08
N PRO A 41 12.67 6.68 13.88
CA PRO A 41 13.18 5.38 13.44
C PRO A 41 12.07 4.34 13.25
N ALA A 42 11.00 4.39 14.06
CA ALA A 42 9.90 3.43 13.97
C ALA A 42 9.18 3.50 12.62
N PHE A 43 8.85 4.71 12.13
CA PHE A 43 8.19 4.88 10.83
C PHE A 43 9.04 4.39 9.65
N ARG A 44 10.36 4.54 9.70
CA ARG A 44 11.27 4.09 8.63
C ARG A 44 11.32 2.57 8.49
N VAL A 45 10.97 1.81 9.51
CA VAL A 45 11.01 0.34 9.50
C VAL A 45 9.76 -0.26 8.84
N PHE A 46 8.58 0.32 9.06
CA PHE A 46 7.31 -0.25 8.56
C PHE A 46 6.98 0.17 7.13
N GLN A 47 7.40 1.36 6.71
CA GLN A 47 7.06 1.91 5.41
C GLN A 47 7.43 1.00 4.21
N PRO A 48 8.63 0.39 4.13
CA PRO A 48 9.00 -0.43 2.97
C PRO A 48 8.14 -1.70 2.78
N ASN A 49 7.66 -2.31 3.87
CA ASN A 49 6.81 -3.51 3.79
C ASN A 49 5.38 -3.16 3.39
N LEU A 50 4.91 -1.98 3.80
CA LEU A 50 3.61 -1.45 3.38
C LEU A 50 3.60 -1.11 1.90
N GLU A 51 4.65 -0.42 1.42
CA GLU A 51 4.84 -0.11 0.00
C GLU A 51 4.93 -1.39 -0.85
N LEU A 52 5.70 -2.39 -0.43
CA LEU A 52 5.76 -3.70 -1.10
C LEU A 52 4.38 -4.37 -1.21
N SER A 53 3.64 -4.37 -0.10
CA SER A 53 2.31 -4.97 -0.06
C SER A 53 1.30 -4.20 -0.91
N SER A 54 1.44 -2.88 -1.04
CA SER A 54 0.62 -2.06 -1.93
C SER A 54 0.97 -2.37 -3.38
N ALA A 55 2.25 -2.27 -3.74
CA ALA A 55 2.73 -2.51 -5.10
C ALA A 55 2.32 -3.90 -5.63
N ALA A 56 2.40 -4.95 -4.80
CA ALA A 56 1.92 -6.28 -5.18
C ALA A 56 0.40 -6.34 -5.42
N ARG A 57 -0.39 -5.58 -4.65
CA ARG A 57 -1.85 -5.47 -4.82
C ARG A 57 -2.21 -4.67 -6.06
N ASP A 58 -1.51 -3.58 -6.31
CA ASP A 58 -1.70 -2.73 -7.49
C ASP A 58 -1.36 -3.52 -8.75
N LEU A 59 -0.21 -4.20 -8.78
CA LEU A 59 0.17 -5.09 -9.87
C LEU A 59 -0.86 -6.22 -10.09
N ALA A 60 -1.32 -6.88 -9.03
CA ALA A 60 -2.34 -7.91 -9.16
C ALA A 60 -3.69 -7.36 -9.66
N THR A 61 -4.00 -6.09 -9.37
CA THR A 61 -5.20 -5.40 -9.86
C THR A 61 -5.04 -5.09 -11.34
N ASP A 62 -3.88 -4.59 -11.75
CA ASP A 62 -3.60 -4.26 -13.15
C ASP A 62 -3.52 -5.50 -14.04
N LEU A 63 -3.00 -6.62 -13.54
CA LEU A 63 -3.06 -7.90 -14.25
C LEU A 63 -4.51 -8.34 -14.49
N ARG A 64 -5.39 -8.22 -13.49
CA ARG A 64 -6.82 -8.52 -13.66
C ARG A 64 -7.51 -7.52 -14.58
N TYR A 65 -7.10 -6.26 -14.55
CA TYR A 65 -7.60 -5.24 -15.46
C TYR A 65 -7.22 -5.55 -16.91
N ALA A 66 -5.95 -5.88 -17.19
CA ALA A 66 -5.50 -6.32 -18.51
C ALA A 66 -6.24 -7.59 -18.97
N GLN A 67 -6.45 -8.56 -18.07
CA GLN A 67 -7.28 -9.73 -18.34
C GLN A 67 -8.71 -9.35 -18.71
N GLN A 68 -9.34 -8.43 -17.97
CA GLN A 68 -10.68 -7.95 -18.25
C GLN A 68 -10.74 -7.25 -19.61
N LEU A 69 -9.77 -6.38 -19.93
CA LEU A 69 -9.66 -5.72 -21.24
C LEU A 69 -9.59 -6.76 -22.37
N ALA A 70 -8.82 -7.83 -22.18
CA ALA A 70 -8.74 -8.89 -23.18
C ALA A 70 -10.11 -9.51 -23.49
N VAL A 71 -10.88 -9.79 -22.43
CA VAL A 71 -12.23 -10.34 -22.54
C VAL A 71 -13.21 -9.34 -23.13
N THR A 72 -13.16 -8.07 -22.72
CA THR A 72 -14.15 -7.07 -23.18
C THR A 72 -13.91 -6.61 -24.60
N GLU A 73 -12.65 -6.46 -25.00
CA GLU A 73 -12.29 -5.94 -26.32
C GLU A 73 -12.09 -7.04 -27.36
N GLN A 74 -12.07 -8.30 -26.94
CA GLN A 74 -11.82 -9.46 -27.80
C GLN A 74 -10.48 -9.40 -28.55
N VAL A 75 -9.48 -8.76 -27.92
CA VAL A 75 -8.10 -8.63 -28.41
C VAL A 75 -7.16 -9.01 -27.27
N GLU A 76 -5.99 -9.57 -27.57
CA GLU A 76 -5.02 -9.92 -26.52
C GLU A 76 -4.55 -8.67 -25.78
N HIS A 77 -4.56 -8.73 -24.44
CA HIS A 77 -4.05 -7.67 -23.57
C HIS A 77 -3.14 -8.26 -22.51
N GLY A 78 -2.28 -7.45 -21.93
CA GLY A 78 -1.37 -7.94 -20.92
C GLY A 78 -0.46 -6.88 -20.36
N ILE A 79 0.60 -7.33 -19.71
CA ILE A 79 1.58 -6.45 -19.07
C ILE A 79 2.98 -6.85 -19.51
N TYR A 80 3.77 -5.85 -19.92
CA TYR A 80 5.22 -5.96 -20.10
C TYR A 80 5.94 -5.42 -18.86
N PHE A 81 6.94 -6.16 -18.40
CA PHE A 81 7.76 -5.78 -17.25
C PHE A 81 9.14 -5.33 -17.72
N SER A 82 9.53 -4.12 -17.32
CA SER A 82 10.89 -3.63 -17.49
C SER A 82 11.61 -3.64 -16.14
N THR A 83 12.39 -4.69 -15.91
CA THR A 83 13.18 -4.83 -14.67
C THR A 83 14.33 -3.82 -14.59
N THR A 84 14.78 -3.30 -15.74
CA THR A 84 15.86 -2.30 -15.82
C THR A 84 15.39 -0.91 -15.40
N THR A 85 14.19 -0.50 -15.82
CA THR A 85 13.60 0.81 -15.49
C THR A 85 12.65 0.77 -14.30
N ASN A 86 12.41 -0.42 -13.74
CA ASN A 86 11.55 -0.65 -12.58
C ASN A 86 10.09 -0.18 -12.78
N GLU A 87 9.60 -0.39 -13.99
CA GLU A 87 8.25 -0.03 -14.42
C GLU A 87 7.58 -1.21 -15.14
N TYR A 88 6.26 -1.12 -15.33
CA TYR A 88 5.51 -2.03 -16.15
C TYR A 88 4.48 -1.29 -17.00
N GLN A 89 4.14 -1.89 -18.13
CA GLN A 89 3.28 -1.30 -19.14
C GLN A 89 2.10 -2.21 -19.42
N ILE A 90 0.89 -1.65 -19.40
CA ILE A 90 -0.31 -2.35 -19.87
C ILE A 90 -0.36 -2.19 -21.39
N ILE A 91 -0.42 -3.30 -22.10
CA ILE A 91 -0.30 -3.36 -23.56
C ILE A 91 -1.50 -4.06 -24.17
N ARG A 92 -2.01 -3.50 -25.26
CA ARG A 92 -2.89 -4.20 -26.22
C ARG A 92 -2.02 -4.85 -27.30
N PHE A 93 -2.09 -6.18 -27.39
CA PHE A 93 -1.36 -6.99 -28.36
C PHE A 93 -2.24 -7.25 -29.59
N GLY A 94 -2.41 -6.21 -30.42
CA GLY A 94 -3.12 -6.29 -31.71
C GLY A 94 -2.16 -6.48 -32.90
N ALA A 95 -2.61 -6.10 -34.09
CA ALA A 95 -1.75 -6.03 -35.27
C ALA A 95 -0.57 -5.04 -35.09
N ILE A 96 -0.79 -4.02 -34.25
CA ILE A 96 0.22 -3.09 -33.75
C ILE A 96 0.12 -3.14 -32.23
N GLU A 97 1.26 -3.24 -31.54
CA GLU A 97 1.30 -3.14 -30.08
C GLU A 97 1.04 -1.69 -29.66
N GLU A 98 0.08 -1.50 -28.76
CA GLU A 98 -0.29 -0.20 -28.21
C GLU A 98 -0.06 -0.21 -26.69
N ILE A 99 0.74 0.74 -26.19
CA ILE A 99 0.93 0.95 -24.76
C ILE A 99 -0.23 1.80 -24.25
N LEU A 100 -1.07 1.21 -23.41
CA LEU A 100 -2.25 1.88 -22.85
C LEU A 100 -1.88 2.72 -21.62
N GLU A 101 -0.96 2.20 -20.80
CA GLU A 101 -0.53 2.86 -19.57
C GLU A 101 0.87 2.37 -19.17
N THR A 102 1.67 3.26 -18.59
CA THR A 102 2.98 2.95 -17.98
C THR A 102 2.92 3.30 -16.50
N LYS A 103 3.35 2.37 -15.63
CA LYS A 103 3.38 2.57 -14.18
C LYS A 103 4.74 2.22 -13.61
N GLU A 104 5.28 3.12 -12.80
CA GLU A 104 6.51 2.92 -12.05
C GLU A 104 6.22 2.23 -10.72
N LEU A 105 7.12 1.34 -10.28
CA LEU A 105 7.08 0.82 -8.91
C LEU A 105 7.54 1.90 -7.91
N PRO A 106 7.02 1.89 -6.67
CA PRO A 106 7.47 2.82 -5.62
C PRO A 106 8.98 2.70 -5.36
N ASP A 107 9.63 3.81 -4.96
CA ASP A 107 11.10 3.92 -4.78
C ASP A 107 11.77 2.79 -3.99
N LYS A 108 11.05 2.18 -3.03
CA LYS A 108 11.61 1.14 -2.15
C LYS A 108 11.26 -0.28 -2.58
N VAL A 109 10.62 -0.45 -3.73
CA VAL A 109 10.16 -1.73 -4.27
C VAL A 109 10.77 -1.91 -5.66
N SER A 110 11.28 -3.11 -5.93
CA SER A 110 11.84 -3.44 -7.23
C SER A 110 11.43 -4.83 -7.70
N PHE A 111 11.46 -5.06 -9.00
CA PHE A 111 11.37 -6.42 -9.54
C PHE A 111 12.59 -7.23 -9.10
N GLN A 112 12.36 -8.29 -8.34
CA GLN A 112 13.39 -9.27 -8.03
C GLN A 112 13.55 -10.25 -9.19
N GLU A 113 12.43 -10.83 -9.63
CA GLU A 113 12.41 -11.82 -10.71
C GLU A 113 11.06 -11.75 -11.44
N VAL A 114 11.10 -12.02 -12.75
CA VAL A 114 9.93 -12.24 -13.60
C VAL A 114 10.21 -13.53 -14.38
N LEU A 115 9.55 -14.62 -14.01
CA LEU A 115 9.83 -15.96 -14.52
C LEU A 115 8.59 -16.60 -15.12
N GLY A 116 8.79 -17.44 -16.14
CA GLY A 116 7.71 -18.16 -16.82
C GLY A 116 6.97 -17.36 -17.88
N PHE A 117 7.48 -16.19 -18.26
CA PHE A 117 6.90 -15.33 -19.29
C PHE A 117 7.93 -14.98 -20.36
N THR A 118 7.66 -15.38 -21.60
CA THR A 118 8.51 -15.08 -22.74
C THR A 118 8.57 -13.58 -22.98
N GLY A 119 9.79 -13.03 -23.03
CA GLY A 119 10.02 -11.60 -23.23
C GLY A 119 9.54 -10.72 -22.08
N TYR A 120 9.37 -11.27 -20.87
CA TYR A 120 8.89 -10.55 -19.68
C TYR A 120 7.48 -9.97 -19.88
N ARG A 121 6.59 -10.72 -20.54
CA ARG A 121 5.23 -10.30 -20.87
C ARG A 121 4.20 -11.32 -20.40
N VAL A 122 3.29 -10.91 -19.55
CA VAL A 122 2.05 -11.68 -19.31
C VAL A 122 1.06 -11.30 -20.39
N LYS A 123 0.50 -12.28 -21.11
CA LYS A 123 -0.53 -12.07 -22.13
C LYS A 123 -1.78 -12.86 -21.79
N PHE A 124 -2.93 -12.20 -21.86
CA PHE A 124 -4.25 -12.79 -21.72
C PHE A 124 -4.95 -12.81 -23.07
N ASN A 125 -5.61 -13.93 -23.37
CA ASN A 125 -6.40 -14.10 -24.58
C ASN A 125 -7.85 -13.56 -24.38
N PRO A 126 -8.65 -13.45 -25.46
CA PRO A 126 -10.06 -13.02 -25.41
C PRO A 126 -11.00 -13.84 -24.50
N TYR A 127 -10.54 -15.00 -24.01
CA TYR A 127 -11.29 -15.85 -23.07
C TYR A 127 -10.83 -15.67 -21.62
N GLY A 128 -9.89 -14.75 -21.37
CA GLY A 128 -9.34 -14.44 -20.05
C GLY A 128 -8.27 -15.43 -19.57
N ALA A 129 -7.86 -16.41 -20.39
CA ALA A 129 -6.78 -17.32 -20.03
C ALA A 129 -5.41 -16.66 -20.26
N ALA A 130 -4.45 -16.95 -19.39
CA ALA A 130 -3.07 -16.52 -19.59
C ALA A 130 -2.37 -17.47 -20.57
N GLN A 131 -1.59 -16.94 -21.51
CA GLN A 131 -0.86 -17.75 -22.49
C GLN A 131 0.24 -18.58 -21.83
N GLU A 132 0.89 -18.04 -20.79
CA GLU A 132 1.93 -18.69 -20.02
C GLU A 132 1.63 -18.54 -18.53
N SER A 133 2.15 -19.46 -17.72
CA SER A 133 2.11 -19.37 -16.27
C SER A 133 3.46 -18.96 -15.70
N GLY A 134 3.45 -18.14 -14.67
CA GLY A 134 4.70 -17.64 -14.12
C GLY A 134 4.50 -16.82 -12.86
N ASN A 135 5.63 -16.32 -12.38
CA ASN A 135 5.74 -15.62 -11.11
C ASN A 135 6.44 -14.27 -11.33
N ILE A 136 5.90 -13.24 -10.69
CA ILE A 136 6.49 -11.91 -10.60
C ILE A 136 6.84 -11.65 -9.14
N ALA A 137 8.11 -11.74 -8.80
CA ALA A 137 8.60 -11.47 -7.46
C ALA A 137 9.00 -9.99 -7.33
N LEU A 138 8.42 -9.32 -6.34
CA LEU A 138 8.80 -7.98 -5.92
C LEU A 138 9.60 -8.07 -4.62
N ILE A 139 10.67 -7.28 -4.52
CA ILE A 139 11.50 -7.16 -3.32
C ILE A 139 11.54 -5.71 -2.86
N ASN A 140 11.66 -5.49 -1.55
CA ASN A 140 11.91 -4.16 -1.02
C ASN A 140 13.33 -3.96 -0.49
N THR A 141 13.66 -2.72 -0.15
CA THR A 141 14.96 -2.34 0.45
C THR A 141 15.30 -3.02 1.80
N LYS A 142 14.36 -3.80 2.37
CA LYS A 142 14.57 -4.62 3.57
C LYS A 142 14.70 -6.11 3.25
N ASN A 143 14.83 -6.48 1.98
CA ASN A 143 14.87 -7.86 1.48
C ASN A 143 13.61 -8.68 1.79
N SER A 144 12.49 -8.02 2.07
CA SER A 144 11.19 -8.70 2.09
C SER A 144 10.73 -8.91 0.65
N THR A 145 10.25 -10.11 0.35
CA THR A 145 9.74 -10.47 -0.97
C THR A 145 8.23 -10.72 -0.91
N THR A 146 7.53 -10.46 -2.01
CA THR A 146 6.15 -10.90 -2.25
C THR A 146 6.02 -11.26 -3.72
N THR A 147 5.35 -12.37 -4.02
CA THR A 147 5.23 -12.89 -5.38
C THR A 147 3.79 -12.81 -5.88
N VAL A 148 3.61 -12.39 -7.12
CA VAL A 148 2.34 -12.48 -7.84
C VAL A 148 2.44 -13.65 -8.83
N GLU A 149 1.63 -14.69 -8.60
CA GLU A 149 1.49 -15.86 -9.47
C GLU A 149 0.37 -15.60 -10.49
N VAL A 150 0.64 -15.92 -11.76
CA VAL A 150 -0.38 -16.01 -12.82
C VAL A 150 -0.45 -17.45 -13.31
N ARG A 151 -1.65 -18.03 -13.29
CA ARG A 151 -1.91 -19.41 -13.75
C ARG A 151 -2.50 -19.43 -15.17
N PRO A 152 -2.44 -20.56 -15.88
CA PRO A 152 -2.96 -20.65 -17.25
C PRO A 152 -4.46 -20.32 -17.36
N SER A 153 -5.23 -20.57 -16.30
CA SER A 153 -6.66 -20.19 -16.22
C SER A 153 -6.89 -18.67 -16.16
N GLY A 154 -5.83 -17.86 -16.16
CA GLY A 154 -5.88 -16.42 -15.92
C GLY A 154 -6.05 -16.04 -14.46
N PHE A 155 -5.98 -17.01 -13.54
CA PHE A 155 -6.09 -16.73 -12.11
C PHE A 155 -4.82 -16.02 -11.61
N VAL A 156 -5.01 -14.83 -11.02
CA VAL A 156 -3.95 -13.99 -10.44
C VAL A 156 -4.01 -14.06 -8.92
N LYS A 157 -2.90 -14.47 -8.28
CA LYS A 157 -2.81 -14.64 -6.82
C LYS A 157 -1.52 -14.04 -6.26
N ILE A 158 -1.64 -13.36 -5.12
CA ILE A 158 -0.48 -12.91 -4.34
C ILE A 158 -0.08 -14.03 -3.37
N ILE A 159 1.19 -14.40 -3.37
CA ILE A 159 1.83 -15.38 -2.49
C ILE A 159 2.87 -14.64 -1.66
N LYS A 160 2.80 -14.83 -0.33
CA LYS A 160 3.78 -14.30 0.61
C LYS A 160 4.87 -15.33 0.88
#